data_AF-A0A0R1VIQ7-F1
#
_entry.id   AF-A0A0R1VIQ7-F1
#
_cell.length_a   1.000
_cell.length_b   1.000
_cell.length_c   1.000
_cell.angle_alpha   90.00
_cell.angle_beta   90.00
_cell.angle_gamma   90.00
#
_symmetry.space_group_name_H-M   'P 1'
#
loop_
_entity.id
_entity.type
_entity.pdbx_description
1 polymer ?
#
loop_
_entity_poly.entity_id
_entity_poly.type
_entity_poly.pdbx_seq_one_letter_code
_entity_poly.pdbx_strand_id
1 'polypeptide(L)'
;MPIFTRYRLSGEVVESRFINSNEITQHKYSILGQKARITTNDGKVYEGFADEPYHTGEGNSLTLMWYDTDYKTEHLRSSNMVTIFIPIGIVAKIEAILYSNPRWGLPPFNEFLFSSEIKRCEFKPDDELKQFIRDFNKKHQK
;
A
#
# COMPACT_ATOMS: atom_id res chain seq x y z
N MET A 1 17.70 -3.82 13.10
CA MET A 1 16.76 -4.96 13.09
C MET A 1 15.37 -4.41 12.86
N PRO A 2 14.69 -4.77 11.77
CA PRO A 2 13.35 -4.29 11.49
C PRO A 2 12.33 -4.76 12.52
N ILE A 3 11.28 -3.98 12.72
CA ILE A 3 10.08 -4.42 13.45
C ILE A 3 9.05 -4.89 12.42
N PHE A 4 8.51 -6.08 12.62
CA PHE A 4 7.37 -6.59 11.87
C PHE A 4 6.11 -6.48 12.72
N THR A 5 5.05 -5.90 12.17
CA THR A 5 3.74 -5.85 12.81
C THR A 5 2.65 -6.24 11.82
N ARG A 6 1.73 -7.09 12.26
CA ARG A 6 0.62 -7.56 11.45
C ARG A 6 -0.69 -7.27 12.16
N TYR A 7 -1.64 -6.75 11.42
CA TYR A 7 -2.92 -6.27 11.92
C TYR A 7 -4.07 -7.08 11.33
N ARG A 8 -5.21 -7.15 12.04
CA ARG A 8 -6.50 -7.47 11.43
C ARG A 8 -6.98 -6.27 10.62
N LEU A 9 -7.98 -6.48 9.74
CA LEU A 9 -8.69 -5.39 9.07
C LEU A 9 -9.21 -4.31 10.02
N SER A 10 -9.56 -4.66 11.26
CA SER A 10 -10.03 -3.73 12.30
C SER A 10 -8.94 -2.84 12.90
N GLY A 11 -7.66 -3.09 12.62
CA GLY A 11 -6.51 -2.43 13.24
C GLY A 11 -6.01 -3.09 14.53
N GLU A 12 -6.62 -4.19 14.97
CA GLU A 12 -6.10 -4.99 16.08
C GLU A 12 -4.75 -5.63 15.70
N VAL A 13 -3.76 -5.52 16.58
CA VAL A 13 -2.45 -6.17 16.40
C VAL A 13 -2.59 -7.68 16.61
N VAL A 14 -2.24 -8.46 15.59
CA VAL A 14 -2.18 -9.92 15.65
C VAL A 14 -0.81 -10.39 16.14
N GLU A 15 0.24 -9.76 15.64
CA GLU A 15 1.62 -10.02 16.07
C GLU A 15 2.49 -8.78 15.87
N SER A 16 3.47 -8.62 16.75
CA SER A 16 4.49 -7.58 16.62
C SER A 16 5.80 -8.09 17.21
N ARG A 17 6.89 -8.03 16.45
CA ARG A 17 8.21 -8.51 16.89
C ARG A 17 9.35 -7.90 16.10
N PHE A 18 10.54 -7.93 16.69
CA PHE A 18 11.76 -7.72 15.92
C PHE A 18 12.05 -8.94 15.04
N ILE A 19 12.50 -8.66 13.82
CA ILE A 19 12.96 -9.66 12.85
C ILE A 19 14.34 -9.28 12.33
N ASN A 20 15.01 -10.20 11.65
CA ASN A 20 16.25 -9.94 10.91
C ASN A 20 16.04 -10.01 9.39
N SER A 21 17.04 -9.57 8.62
CA SER A 21 16.99 -9.55 7.16
C SER A 21 16.79 -10.95 6.54
N ASN A 22 17.36 -12.00 7.15
CA ASN A 22 17.19 -13.37 6.66
C ASN A 22 15.76 -13.87 6.82
N GLU A 23 15.05 -13.44 7.87
CA GLU A 23 13.63 -13.79 8.03
C GLU A 23 12.75 -13.12 6.96
N ILE A 24 13.16 -11.95 6.45
CA ILE A 24 12.50 -11.25 5.34
C ILE A 24 12.77 -12.01 4.03
N THR A 25 14.04 -12.30 3.71
CA THR A 25 14.42 -12.98 2.45
C THR A 25 13.95 -14.44 2.39
N GLN A 26 13.75 -15.10 3.54
CA GLN A 26 13.17 -16.44 3.62
C GLN A 26 11.63 -16.44 3.67
N HIS A 27 10.99 -15.28 3.53
CA HIS A 27 9.53 -15.14 3.53
C HIS A 27 8.83 -15.73 4.76
N LYS A 28 9.51 -15.80 5.93
CA LYS A 28 8.92 -16.39 7.15
C LYS A 28 7.65 -15.67 7.60
N TYR A 29 7.56 -14.38 7.29
CA TYR A 29 6.40 -13.53 7.55
C TYR A 29 5.88 -12.93 6.25
N SER A 30 5.56 -13.78 5.26
CA SER A 30 5.03 -13.28 3.98
C SER A 30 3.80 -12.40 4.21
N ILE A 31 3.77 -11.31 3.44
CA ILE A 31 2.70 -10.32 3.38
C ILE A 31 2.14 -10.23 1.96
N LEU A 32 2.42 -11.22 1.11
CA LEU A 32 2.03 -11.22 -0.30
C LEU A 32 0.55 -10.87 -0.50
N GLY A 33 0.31 -9.91 -1.38
CA GLY A 33 -0.99 -9.39 -1.76
C GLY A 33 -1.70 -8.60 -0.64
N GLN A 34 -1.12 -8.48 0.54
CA GLN A 34 -1.67 -7.68 1.63
C GLN A 34 -1.29 -6.20 1.44
N LYS A 35 -2.17 -5.33 1.90
CA LYS A 35 -1.84 -3.95 2.20
C LYS A 35 -0.68 -3.90 3.19
N ALA A 36 0.38 -3.20 2.80
CA ALA A 36 1.59 -3.06 3.58
C ALA A 36 2.02 -1.60 3.69
N ARG A 37 2.67 -1.27 4.79
CA ARG A 37 3.35 -0.01 5.07
C ARG A 37 4.77 -0.34 5.50
N ILE A 38 5.74 0.19 4.76
CA ILE A 38 7.16 -0.03 4.99
C ILE A 38 7.77 1.30 5.41
N THR A 39 8.40 1.33 6.58
CA THR A 39 9.16 2.48 7.06
C THR A 39 10.64 2.21 6.91
N THR A 40 11.38 3.14 6.32
CA THR A 40 12.84 3.06 6.18
C THR A 40 13.57 3.68 7.38
N ASN A 41 14.87 3.42 7.50
CA ASN A 41 15.72 3.91 8.58
C ASN A 41 15.79 5.45 8.65
N ASP A 42 15.56 6.15 7.53
CA ASP A 42 15.46 7.62 7.46
C ASP A 42 14.03 8.15 7.75
N GLY A 43 13.10 7.27 8.11
CA GLY A 43 11.72 7.62 8.47
C GLY A 43 10.77 7.76 7.29
N LYS A 44 11.20 7.55 6.04
CA LYS A 44 10.26 7.56 4.89
C LYS A 44 9.31 6.38 4.97
N VAL A 45 8.10 6.61 4.49
CA VAL A 45 7.01 5.63 4.52
C VAL A 45 6.56 5.34 3.09
N TYR A 46 6.46 4.05 2.77
CA TYR A 46 5.90 3.55 1.52
C TYR A 46 4.73 2.65 1.86
N GLU A 47 3.59 2.90 1.25
CA GLU A 47 2.38 2.08 1.42
C GLU A 47 2.05 1.41 0.10
N GLY A 48 1.23 0.36 0.08
CA GLY A 48 0.83 -0.29 -1.16
C GLY A 48 0.44 -1.74 -0.94
N PHE A 49 0.21 -2.49 -2.01
CA PHE A 49 0.02 -3.92 -1.91
C PHE A 49 1.37 -4.60 -1.99
N ALA A 50 1.74 -5.37 -0.98
CA ALA A 50 2.97 -6.12 -1.02
C ALA A 50 2.91 -7.13 -2.17
N ASP A 51 3.92 -7.05 -3.00
CA ASP A 51 4.20 -8.04 -4.03
C ASP A 51 5.47 -8.76 -3.63
N GLU A 52 5.58 -10.03 -4.01
CA GLU A 52 6.78 -10.77 -3.67
C GLU A 52 7.94 -10.29 -4.56
N PRO A 53 9.15 -10.15 -4.00
CA PRO A 53 10.30 -9.85 -4.83
C PRO A 53 10.49 -10.96 -5.87
N TYR A 54 10.69 -10.53 -7.11
CA TYR A 54 10.76 -11.37 -8.31
C TYR A 54 11.57 -12.67 -8.12
N HIS A 55 11.00 -13.72 -8.71
CA HIS A 55 11.41 -15.14 -8.78
C HIS A 55 12.81 -15.46 -9.36
N THR A 56 13.79 -14.56 -9.34
CA THR A 56 15.13 -14.85 -9.92
C THR A 56 16.25 -14.35 -9.02
N GLY A 57 16.43 -14.97 -7.84
CA GLY A 57 17.73 -15.11 -7.17
C GLY A 57 18.55 -13.88 -6.74
N GLU A 58 18.16 -12.64 -7.07
CA GLU A 58 19.04 -11.46 -6.97
C GLU A 58 18.46 -10.26 -6.19
N GLY A 59 17.19 -10.30 -5.78
CA GLY A 59 16.53 -9.14 -5.18
C GLY A 59 16.53 -9.11 -3.64
N ASN A 60 17.46 -8.39 -3.01
CA ASN A 60 17.40 -8.03 -1.57
C ASN A 60 16.46 -6.84 -1.32
N SER A 61 15.23 -6.89 -1.82
CA SER A 61 14.23 -5.82 -1.69
C SER A 61 12.84 -6.33 -1.33
N LEU A 62 12.07 -5.50 -0.65
CA LEU A 62 10.62 -5.62 -0.58
C LEU A 62 9.98 -4.91 -1.77
N THR A 63 8.89 -5.45 -2.28
CA THR A 63 8.18 -4.87 -3.41
C THR A 63 6.78 -4.43 -3.00
N LEU A 64 6.38 -3.23 -3.40
CA LEU A 64 5.00 -2.76 -3.27
C LEU A 64 4.44 -2.43 -4.66
N MET A 65 3.19 -2.77 -4.89
CA MET A 65 2.42 -2.41 -6.07
C MET A 65 1.45 -1.28 -5.76
N TRP A 66 1.40 -0.30 -6.65
CA TRP A 66 0.41 0.75 -6.72
C TRP A 66 -0.47 0.57 -7.93
N TYR A 67 -1.77 0.43 -7.69
CA TYR A 67 -2.76 0.40 -8.75
C TYR A 67 -3.21 1.82 -9.11
N ASP A 68 -3.50 2.07 -10.39
CA ASP A 68 -4.19 3.29 -10.81
C ASP A 68 -5.66 3.23 -10.34
N THR A 69 -5.94 3.84 -9.19
CA THR A 69 -7.19 3.69 -8.44
C THR A 69 -7.96 4.98 -8.38
N ASP A 70 -9.29 4.86 -8.52
CA ASP A 70 -10.20 5.95 -8.28
C ASP A 70 -10.70 5.89 -6.85
N TYR A 71 -10.15 6.78 -6.02
CA TYR A 71 -10.48 6.86 -4.60
C TYR A 71 -11.95 7.23 -4.35
N LYS A 72 -12.63 7.81 -5.34
CA LYS A 72 -14.06 8.14 -5.26
C LYS A 72 -14.98 6.94 -5.43
N THR A 73 -14.61 6.03 -6.33
CA THR A 73 -15.48 4.93 -6.76
C THR A 73 -15.02 3.58 -6.23
N GLU A 74 -13.90 3.55 -5.51
CA GLU A 74 -13.35 2.31 -4.95
C GLU A 74 -13.00 1.28 -6.03
N HIS A 75 -12.68 1.77 -7.23
CA HIS A 75 -12.40 0.95 -8.42
C HIS A 75 -11.09 1.35 -9.09
N LEU A 76 -10.60 0.49 -9.97
CA LEU A 76 -9.45 0.80 -10.81
C LEU A 76 -9.87 1.81 -11.89
N ARG A 77 -9.06 2.85 -12.11
CA ARG A 77 -9.18 3.75 -13.27
C ARG A 77 -8.68 3.09 -14.54
N SER A 78 -7.63 2.28 -14.41
CA SER A 78 -7.04 1.52 -15.50
C SER A 78 -6.32 0.27 -14.99
N SER A 79 -5.85 -0.59 -15.90
CA SER A 79 -4.99 -1.73 -15.56
C SER A 79 -3.53 -1.35 -15.32
N ASN A 80 -3.20 -0.06 -15.33
CA ASN A 80 -1.82 0.40 -15.11
C ASN A 80 -1.43 0.22 -13.64
N MET A 81 -0.15 -0.09 -13.42
CA MET A 81 0.42 -0.26 -12.08
C MET A 81 1.86 0.23 -12.04
N VAL A 82 2.27 0.70 -10.86
CA VAL A 82 3.66 1.08 -10.55
C VAL A 82 4.19 0.12 -9.50
N THR A 83 5.43 -0.33 -9.70
CA THR A 83 6.14 -1.20 -8.75
C THR A 83 7.23 -0.40 -8.04
N ILE A 84 7.26 -0.47 -6.71
CA ILE A 84 8.23 0.19 -5.84
C ILE A 84 9.14 -0.88 -5.25
N PHE A 85 10.45 -0.71 -5.40
CA PHE A 85 11.47 -1.61 -4.85
C PHE A 85 12.16 -0.94 -3.65
N ILE A 86 12.12 -1.59 -2.50
CA ILE A 86 12.66 -1.06 -1.23
C ILE A 86 13.77 -2.00 -0.74
N PRO A 87 15.06 -1.58 -0.76
CA PRO A 87 16.15 -2.43 -0.29
C PRO A 87 15.98 -2.86 1.17
N ILE A 88 16.13 -4.16 1.48
CA ILE A 88 15.97 -4.69 2.84
C ILE A 88 16.93 -4.03 3.83
N GLY A 89 18.14 -3.67 3.37
CA GLY A 89 19.16 -3.02 4.20
C GLY A 89 18.76 -1.66 4.77
N ILE A 90 17.74 -1.01 4.20
CA ILE A 90 17.24 0.30 4.67
C ILE A 90 15.90 0.20 5.39
N VAL A 91 15.34 -1.00 5.57
CA VAL A 91 14.02 -1.18 6.21
C VAL A 91 14.16 -1.10 7.73
N ALA A 92 13.33 -0.25 8.35
CA ALA A 92 13.19 -0.13 9.80
C ALA A 92 11.93 -0.83 10.32
N LYS A 93 10.83 -0.79 9.57
CA LYS A 93 9.54 -1.37 9.97
C LYS A 93 8.77 -1.92 8.78
N ILE A 94 8.10 -3.03 8.99
CA ILE A 94 7.18 -3.67 8.06
C ILE A 94 5.85 -3.83 8.78
N GLU A 95 4.81 -3.19 8.25
CA GLU A 95 3.44 -3.30 8.74
C GLU A 95 2.57 -3.91 7.65
N ALA A 96 1.69 -4.83 8.01
CA ALA A 96 0.75 -5.43 7.06
C ALA A 96 -0.63 -5.66 7.66
N ILE A 97 -1.67 -5.46 6.87
CA ILE A 97 -3.06 -5.73 7.25
C ILE A 97 -3.46 -7.08 6.67
N LEU A 98 -3.77 -8.06 7.52
CA LEU A 98 -4.30 -9.35 7.08
C LEU A 98 -5.66 -9.19 6.42
N TYR A 99 -5.90 -10.05 5.44
CA TYR A 99 -7.16 -10.13 4.70
C TYR A 99 -7.49 -8.86 3.93
N SER A 100 -6.48 -8.06 3.56
CA SER A 100 -6.64 -6.76 2.90
C SER A 100 -6.53 -6.78 1.37
N ASN A 101 -6.31 -7.95 0.76
CA ASN A 101 -6.20 -8.09 -0.69
C ASN A 101 -7.54 -7.76 -1.37
N PRO A 102 -7.55 -6.98 -2.48
CA PRO A 102 -8.77 -6.65 -3.20
C PRO A 102 -9.52 -7.88 -3.75
N ARG A 103 -8.83 -9.00 -3.97
CA ARG A 103 -9.45 -10.29 -4.36
C ARG A 103 -10.44 -10.82 -3.33
N TRP A 104 -10.43 -10.30 -2.11
CA TRP A 104 -11.38 -10.65 -1.05
C TRP A 104 -12.55 -9.66 -0.93
N GLY A 105 -12.80 -8.87 -1.99
CA GLY A 105 -13.93 -7.94 -2.04
C GLY A 105 -13.66 -6.61 -1.34
N LEU A 106 -12.39 -6.25 -1.17
CA LEU A 106 -11.98 -4.96 -0.59
C LEU A 106 -11.62 -3.94 -1.67
N PRO A 107 -11.81 -2.64 -1.41
CA PRO A 107 -11.37 -1.57 -2.29
C PRO A 107 -9.87 -1.65 -2.61
N PRO A 108 -9.45 -1.39 -3.86
CA PRO A 108 -8.06 -1.43 -4.27
C PRO A 108 -7.26 -0.16 -3.94
N PHE A 109 -7.62 0.63 -2.92
CA PHE A 109 -6.86 1.84 -2.55
C PHE A 109 -5.40 1.51 -2.25
N ASN A 110 -4.44 2.42 -2.53
CA ASN A 110 -3.01 2.21 -2.24
C ASN A 110 -2.58 2.65 -0.83
N GLU A 111 -3.43 3.36 -0.09
CA GLU A 111 -3.19 3.80 1.29
C GLU A 111 -3.34 2.67 2.32
N PHE A 112 -2.57 2.74 3.40
CA PHE A 112 -2.64 1.79 4.52
C PHE A 112 -3.75 2.20 5.49
N LEU A 113 -4.95 1.71 5.22
CA LEU A 113 -6.18 2.03 5.96
C LEU A 113 -6.81 0.77 6.56
N PHE A 114 -7.32 0.89 7.79
CA PHE A 114 -8.16 -0.12 8.42
C PHE A 114 -9.61 -0.01 7.94
N SER A 115 -10.39 -1.07 8.14
CA SER A 115 -11.77 -1.16 7.64
C SER A 115 -12.70 -0.07 8.17
N SER A 116 -12.43 0.45 9.37
CA SER A 116 -13.14 1.58 9.97
C SER A 116 -12.87 2.91 9.26
N GLU A 117 -11.73 3.03 8.57
CA GLU A 117 -11.27 4.22 7.87
C GLU A 117 -11.68 4.21 6.40
N ILE A 118 -11.75 3.03 5.78
CA ILE A 118 -12.19 2.84 4.38
C ILE A 118 -13.56 3.48 4.12
N LYS A 119 -14.53 3.29 5.04
CA LYS A 119 -15.87 3.89 4.92
C LYS A 119 -15.91 5.42 5.12
N ARG A 120 -14.80 6.04 5.51
CA ARG A 120 -14.67 7.48 5.74
C ARG A 120 -13.89 8.19 4.63
N CYS A 121 -13.50 7.48 3.57
CA CYS A 121 -12.96 8.05 2.35
C CYS A 121 -14.05 8.84 1.59
N GLU A 122 -14.54 9.94 2.17
CA GLU A 122 -15.19 10.98 1.40
C GLU A 122 -14.09 11.71 0.63
N PHE A 123 -14.05 11.54 -0.69
CA PHE A 123 -13.23 12.39 -1.54
C PHE A 123 -13.61 13.86 -1.29
N LYS A 124 -12.71 14.61 -0.65
CA LYS A 124 -12.81 16.05 -0.47
C LYS A 124 -11.83 16.68 -1.45
N PRO A 125 -12.28 17.12 -2.64
CA PRO A 125 -11.38 17.80 -3.56
C PRO A 125 -10.87 19.08 -2.88
N ASP A 126 -9.56 19.30 -2.94
CA ASP A 126 -8.99 20.59 -2.63
C ASP A 126 -9.45 21.65 -3.65
N ASP A 127 -9.23 22.92 -3.32
CA ASP A 127 -9.72 24.03 -4.14
C ASP A 127 -9.00 24.13 -5.49
N GLU A 128 -7.77 23.62 -5.61
CA GLU A 128 -7.04 23.52 -6.88
C GLU A 128 -7.73 22.52 -7.82
N LEU A 129 -8.13 21.35 -7.32
CA LEU A 129 -8.81 20.33 -8.10
C LEU A 129 -10.23 20.76 -8.47
N LYS A 130 -10.93 21.50 -7.60
CA LYS A 130 -12.23 22.13 -7.94
C LYS A 130 -12.08 23.19 -9.03
N GLN A 131 -10.98 23.94 -9.03
CA GLN A 131 -10.73 24.98 -10.03
C GLN A 131 -10.37 24.35 -11.38
N PHE A 132 -9.50 23.34 -11.39
CA PHE A 132 -9.16 22.56 -12.58
C PHE A 132 -10.40 21.96 -13.26
N ILE A 133 -11.31 21.34 -12.48
CA ILE A 133 -12.55 20.76 -13.02
C ILE A 133 -13.47 21.83 -13.63
N ARG A 134 -13.56 23.01 -13.01
CA ARG A 134 -14.34 24.14 -13.56
C ARG A 134 -13.77 24.63 -14.88
N ASP A 135 -12.47 24.77 -14.98
CA ASP A 135 -11.79 25.26 -16.19
C ASP A 135 -11.84 24.24 -17.32
N PHE A 136 -11.69 22.95 -16.99
CA PHE A 136 -11.86 21.86 -17.93
C PHE A 136 -13.27 21.83 -18.52
N ASN A 137 -14.31 21.91 -17.69
CA ASN A 137 -15.70 21.88 -18.15
C ASN A 137 -16.07 23.12 -18.99
N LYS A 138 -15.54 24.30 -18.66
CA LYS A 138 -15.71 25.51 -19.50
C LYS A 138 -15.11 25.35 -20.89
N LYS A 139 -13.96 24.68 -21.01
CA LYS A 139 -13.26 24.49 -22.28
C LYS A 139 -13.98 23.49 -23.22
N HIS A 140 -14.82 22.63 -22.65
CA HIS A 140 -15.47 21.54 -23.37
C HIS A 140 -17.01 21.65 -23.44
N GLN A 141 -17.58 22.74 -22.94
CA GLN A 141 -18.94 23.16 -23.30
C GLN A 141 -18.92 23.90 -24.65
N LYS A 142 -19.25 23.18 -25.72
CA LYS A 142 -19.81 23.73 -26.96
C LYS A 142 -21.32 23.57 -26.91
#